data_AF-A0A2E9F4J7-F1
#
_entry.id   AF-A0A2E9F4J7-F1
#
_cell.length_a   1.000
_cell.length_b   1.000
_cell.length_c   1.000
_cell.angle_alpha   90.00
_cell.angle_beta   90.00
_cell.angle_gamma   90.00
#
_symmetry.space_group_name_H-M   'P 1'
#
loop_
_entity.id
_entity.type
_entity.pdbx_description
1 polymer ?
#
loop_
_entity_poly.entity_id
_entity_poly.type
_entity_poly.pdbx_seq_one_letter_code
_entity_poly.pdbx_strand_id
1 'polypeptide(L)' 'MKRVEPRIKKNGMELETVKVGMVELGLAANSHFQGHVTHPHAEVVAICDMDIENADNFYQHNNGNT' A
#
# COMPACT_ATOMS: atom_id res chain seq x y z
N MET A 1 -6.62 22.08 -2.79
CA MET A 1 -6.48 21.95 -1.32
C MET A 1 -6.99 20.56 -0.95
N LYS A 2 -6.11 19.59 -0.66
CA LYS A 2 -6.55 18.25 -0.25
C LYS A 2 -7.06 18.35 1.19
N ARG A 3 -8.30 17.89 1.43
CA ARG A 3 -8.87 17.79 2.78
C ARG A 3 -7.98 16.84 3.58
N VAL A 4 -7.36 17.35 4.65
CA VAL A 4 -6.64 16.51 5.62
C VAL A 4 -7.67 16.11 6.67
N GLU A 5 -8.12 14.86 6.61
CA GLU A 5 -9.02 14.29 7.62
C GLU A 5 -8.30 14.28 8.99
N PRO A 6 -9.02 14.56 10.11
CA PRO A 6 -8.42 14.61 11.44
C PRO A 6 -7.86 13.23 11.83
N ARG A 7 -6.66 13.22 12.42
CA ARG A 7 -5.96 12.01 12.88
C ARG A 7 -6.85 11.27 13.89
N ILE A 8 -7.25 10.05 13.55
CA ILE A 8 -8.07 9.20 14.44
C ILE A 8 -7.18 8.77 15.62
N LYS A 9 -7.45 9.30 16.80
CA LYS A 9 -6.80 8.88 18.04
C LYS A 9 -7.60 7.72 18.65
N LYS A 10 -7.07 6.50 18.57
CA LYS A 10 -7.56 5.39 19.41
C LYS A 10 -6.77 5.41 20.72
N ASN A 11 -7.44 5.63 21.84
CA ASN A 11 -6.83 5.69 23.19
C ASN A 11 -5.72 6.76 23.38
N GLY A 12 -5.73 7.84 22.60
CA GLY A 12 -4.75 8.93 22.75
C GLY A 12 -3.39 8.70 22.07
N MET A 13 -3.19 7.57 21.39
CA MET A 13 -2.01 7.35 20.53
C MET A 13 -2.31 7.78 19.10
N GLU A 14 -1.37 8.50 18.48
CA GLU A 14 -1.33 8.58 17.03
C GLU A 14 -0.94 7.21 16.49
N LEU A 15 -1.72 6.68 15.56
CA LEU A 15 -1.37 5.44 14.87
C LEU A 15 -0.18 5.73 13.95
N GLU A 16 0.97 5.17 14.29
CA GLU A 16 2.14 5.18 13.42
C GLU A 16 1.80 4.54 12.07
N THR A 17 2.39 5.04 11.00
CA THR A 17 2.24 4.45 9.66
C THR A 17 2.77 3.03 9.67
N VAL A 18 1.91 2.07 9.36
CA VAL A 18 2.28 0.67 9.19
C VAL A 18 2.95 0.48 7.84
N LYS A 19 4.19 -0.02 7.86
CA LYS A 19 4.92 -0.41 6.65
C LYS A 19 4.50 -1.82 6.23
N VAL A 20 4.08 -1.97 4.98
CA VAL A 20 3.53 -3.21 4.44
C VAL A 20 4.45 -3.77 3.36
N GLY A 21 4.83 -5.03 3.52
CA GLY A 21 5.39 -5.85 2.45
C GLY A 21 4.31 -6.78 1.89
N MET A 22 4.24 -6.90 0.57
CA MET A 22 3.31 -7.81 -0.11
C MET A 22 4.07 -8.95 -0.78
N VAL A 23 3.58 -10.18 -0.64
CA VAL A 23 4.14 -11.39 -1.25
C VAL A 23 3.03 -12.09 -2.03
N GLU A 24 3.39 -12.64 -3.20
CA GLU A 24 2.46 -13.25 -4.18
C GLU A 24 1.50 -12.24 -4.80
N LEU A 25 1.81 -11.83 -6.03
CA LEU A 25 1.11 -10.76 -6.74
C LEU A 25 0.05 -11.33 -7.71
N GLY A 26 -0.72 -12.29 -7.20
CA GLY A 26 -1.80 -12.95 -7.92
C GLY A 26 -3.10 -12.13 -7.95
N LEU A 27 -4.22 -12.82 -8.23
CA LEU A 27 -5.53 -12.20 -8.49
C LEU A 27 -5.97 -11.15 -7.46
N ALA A 28 -5.73 -11.39 -6.17
CA ALA A 28 -6.18 -10.49 -5.10
C ALA A 28 -5.22 -9.33 -4.81
N ALA A 29 -3.99 -9.37 -5.34
CA ALA A 29 -2.94 -8.45 -4.95
C ALA A 29 -3.29 -6.99 -5.23
N ASN A 30 -3.93 -6.71 -6.36
CA ASN A 30 -4.32 -5.34 -6.69
C ASN A 30 -5.35 -4.78 -5.69
N SER A 31 -6.36 -5.57 -5.31
CA SER A 31 -7.35 -5.15 -4.30
C SER A 31 -6.69 -4.88 -2.94
N HIS A 32 -5.72 -5.71 -2.53
CA HIS A 32 -4.95 -5.46 -1.32
C HIS A 32 -4.10 -4.20 -1.44
N PHE A 33 -3.37 -4.02 -2.53
CA PHE A 33 -2.55 -2.83 -2.75
C PHE A 33 -3.40 -1.55 -2.66
N GLN A 34 -4.53 -1.50 -3.37
CA GLN A 34 -5.46 -0.37 -3.32
C GLN A 34 -5.99 -0.11 -1.90
N GLY A 35 -6.31 -1.17 -1.16
CA GLY A 35 -6.70 -1.05 0.24
C GLY A 35 -5.63 -0.41 1.12
N HIS A 36 -4.36 -0.80 0.94
CA HIS A 36 -3.24 -0.22 1.70
C HIS A 36 -2.97 1.24 1.31
N VAL A 37 -2.85 1.56 0.02
CA VAL A 37 -2.46 2.92 -0.42
C VAL A 37 -3.55 3.97 -0.18
N THR A 38 -4.81 3.55 -0.08
CA THR A 38 -5.92 4.45 0.30
C THR A 38 -6.10 4.58 1.80
N HIS A 39 -5.43 3.75 2.61
CA HIS A 39 -5.54 3.79 4.06
C HIS A 39 -4.56 4.82 4.66
N PRO A 40 -5.01 5.76 5.51
CA PRO A 40 -4.20 6.90 5.97
C PRO A 40 -3.01 6.53 6.87
N HIS A 41 -2.97 5.29 7.38
CA HIS A 41 -1.92 4.79 8.27
C HIS A 41 -1.19 3.57 7.70
N ALA A 42 -1.21 3.37 6.38
CA ALA A 42 -0.48 2.28 5.73
C ALA A 42 0.37 2.78 4.56
N GLU A 43 1.49 2.12 4.34
CA GLU A 43 2.39 2.40 3.23
C GLU A 43 2.99 1.09 2.74
N VAL A 44 2.74 0.75 1.48
CA VAL A 44 3.39 -0.40 0.83
C VAL A 44 4.82 0.01 0.48
N VAL A 45 5.80 -0.68 1.08
CA VAL A 45 7.23 -0.37 0.91
C VAL A 45 8.00 -1.45 0.17
N ALA A 46 7.40 -2.63 0.00
CA ALA A 46 8.02 -3.74 -0.70
C ALA A 46 6.97 -4.64 -1.34
N ILE A 47 7.32 -5.20 -2.48
CA ILE A 47 6.56 -6.26 -3.17
C ILE A 47 7.54 -7.39 -3.53
N CYS A 48 7.04 -8.63 -3.57
CA CYS A 48 7.82 -9.79 -3.95
C CYS A 48 6.93 -10.82 -4.66
N ASP A 49 7.43 -11.39 -5.75
CA ASP A 49 6.83 -12.51 -6.46
C ASP A 49 7.96 -13.44 -6.96
N MET A 50 7.65 -14.72 -7.14
CA MET A 50 8.57 -15.68 -7.77
C MET A 50 8.73 -15.41 -9.26
N ASP A 51 7.71 -14.83 -9.89
CA ASP A 51 7.76 -14.32 -11.26
C ASP A 51 8.24 -12.86 -11.27
N ILE A 52 9.47 -12.66 -11.73
CA ILE A 52 10.11 -11.34 -11.81
C ILE A 52 9.39 -10.39 -12.77
N GLU A 53 8.82 -10.90 -13.86
CA GLU A 53 8.08 -10.09 -14.82
C GLU A 53 6.75 -9.65 -14.20
N ASN A 54 6.09 -10.53 -13.45
CA ASN A 54 4.89 -10.16 -12.70
C ASN A 54 5.20 -9.07 -11.66
N ALA A 55 6.30 -9.20 -10.91
CA ALA A 55 6.72 -8.20 -9.93
C ALA A 55 7.02 -6.84 -10.56
N ASP A 56 7.76 -6.79 -11.67
CA ASP A 56 8.03 -5.53 -12.37
C ASP A 56 6.76 -4.92 -12.96
N ASN A 57 5.93 -5.72 -13.64
CA ASN A 57 4.64 -5.24 -14.19
C ASN A 57 3.74 -4.67 -13.09
N PHE A 58 3.66 -5.33 -11.93
CA PHE A 58 2.89 -4.85 -10.79
C PHE A 58 3.44 -3.53 -10.24
N TYR A 59 4.77 -3.38 -10.15
CA TYR A 59 5.42 -2.14 -9.74
C TYR A 59 5.12 -1.01 -10.74
N GLN A 60 5.32 -1.22 -12.04
CA GLN A 60 5.08 -0.19 -13.05
C GLN A 60 3.61 0.24 -13.10
N HIS A 61 2.68 -0.71 -12.99
CA HIS A 61 1.24 -0.42 -12.99
C HIS A 61 0.82 0.47 -11.82
N ASN A 62 1.44 0.31 -10.65
CA ASN A 62 1.01 0.95 -9.41
C ASN A 62 1.87 2.14 -8.95
N ASN A 63 3.15 2.22 -9.34
CA ASN A 63 4.08 3.30 -8.98
C ASN A 63 4.48 4.19 -10.17
N GLY A 64 4.25 3.78 -11.42
CA GLY A 64 4.65 4.54 -12.62
C GLY A 64 3.82 5.80 -12.94
N ASN A 65 2.90 6.21 -12.06
CA ASN A 65 1.94 7.31 -12.30
C ASN A 65 1.97 8.43 -11.24
N THR A 66 3.02 8.49 -10.41
CA THR A 66 3.31 9.65 -9.53
C THR A 66 4.32 10.59 -10.16
#